data_AF-A2XPU3-F1
#
_entry.id   AF-A2XPU3-F1
#
_cell.length_a   1.000
_cell.length_b   1.000
_cell.length_c   1.000
_cell.angle_alpha   90.00
_cell.angle_beta   90.00
_cell.angle_gamma   90.00
#
_symmetry.space_group_name_H-M   'P 1'
#
loop_
_entity.id
_entity.type
_entity.pdbx_description
1 polymer ?
#
loop_
_entity_poly.entity_id
_entity_poly.type
_entity_poly.pdbx_seq_one_letter_code
_entity_poly.pdbx_strand_id
1 'polypeptide(L)'
;MMITATTYDNNRMPVRNIPKVADPFDYGAGFINPNMAADLGLIYDIAASNYLKFFNCIGGLATGDNCTTAKRSLADLNLPSIAIPNLKTF
;
A
#
# COMPACT_ATOMS: atom_id res chain seq x y z
N MET A 1 7.42 -0.51 -9.78
CA MET A 1 7.58 -0.99 -8.39
C MET A 1 7.35 0.18 -7.44
N MET A 2 6.90 -0.09 -6.21
CA MET A 2 6.49 0.95 -5.24
C MET A 2 7.67 1.51 -4.42
N ILE A 3 8.51 0.67 -3.84
CA ILE A 3 9.56 1.08 -2.87
C ILE A 3 10.61 2.00 -3.50
N THR A 4 10.82 1.88 -4.81
CA THR A 4 11.83 2.64 -5.56
C THR A 4 11.22 3.75 -6.43
N ALA A 5 9.92 3.99 -6.31
CA ALA A 5 9.24 5.03 -7.07
C ALA A 5 9.70 6.44 -6.64
N THR A 6 9.63 7.39 -7.58
CA THR A 6 9.95 8.80 -7.33
C THR A 6 8.69 9.64 -7.25
N THR A 7 8.65 10.58 -6.31
CA THR A 7 7.58 11.58 -6.17
C THR A 7 7.95 12.91 -6.84
N TYR A 8 9.03 12.93 -7.62
CA TYR A 8 9.53 14.11 -8.33
C TYR A 8 9.42 13.97 -9.84
N ASP A 9 9.17 15.09 -10.52
CA ASP A 9 9.18 15.22 -11.97
C ASP A 9 10.61 15.37 -12.54
N ASN A 10 10.70 15.52 -13.86
CA ASN A 10 11.97 15.72 -14.58
C ASN A 10 12.71 17.02 -14.19
N ASN A 11 12.00 18.00 -13.64
CA ASN A 11 12.54 19.27 -13.15
C ASN A 11 12.94 19.19 -11.67
N ARG A 12 12.87 18.00 -11.05
CA ARG A 12 13.10 17.75 -9.61
C ARG A 12 12.11 18.50 -8.71
N MET A 13 10.91 18.79 -9.23
CA MET A 13 9.81 19.35 -8.47
C MET A 13 8.86 18.24 -8.04
N PRO A 14 8.13 18.38 -6.91
CA PRO A 14 7.09 17.42 -6.54
C PRO A 14 6.08 17.25 -7.68
N VAL A 15 5.67 16.01 -7.95
CA VAL A 15 4.60 15.72 -8.93
C VAL A 15 3.35 16.53 -8.57
N ARG A 16 2.66 17.05 -9.59
CA ARG A 16 1.49 17.92 -9.41
C ARG A 16 0.23 17.29 -9.98
N ASN A 17 -0.87 17.49 -9.27
CA ASN A 17 -2.22 17.23 -9.75
C ASN A 17 -3.00 18.55 -9.61
N ILE A 18 -3.06 19.32 -10.69
CA ILE A 18 -3.54 20.72 -10.69
C ILE A 18 -4.92 20.80 -10.01
N PRO A 19 -5.12 21.71 -9.03
CA PRO A 19 -4.27 22.83 -8.63
C PRO A 19 -3.29 22.56 -7.47
N LYS A 20 -3.12 21.32 -7.02
CA LYS A 20 -2.31 20.97 -5.84
C LYS A 20 -1.01 20.22 -6.19
N VAL A 21 -0.12 20.14 -5.20
CA VAL A 21 0.92 19.10 -5.20
C VAL A 21 0.21 17.76 -5.06
N ALA A 22 0.58 16.80 -5.90
CA ALA A 22 -0.04 15.49 -5.88
C ALA A 22 0.38 14.74 -4.60
N ASP A 23 -0.58 14.04 -4.01
CA ASP A 23 -0.39 13.24 -2.81
C ASP A 23 -0.44 11.73 -3.15
N PRO A 24 -0.17 10.84 -2.18
CA PRO A 24 -0.21 9.40 -2.43
C PRO A 24 -1.57 8.86 -2.89
N PHE A 25 -2.68 9.59 -2.74
CA PHE A 25 -3.97 9.20 -3.32
C PHE A 25 -4.05 9.51 -4.82
N ASP A 26 -3.21 10.40 -5.32
CA ASP A 26 -3.12 10.73 -6.75
C ASP A 26 -2.20 9.77 -7.52
N TYR A 27 -1.04 9.42 -6.97
CA TYR A 27 0.00 8.62 -7.67
C TYR A 27 0.46 7.34 -6.94
N GLY A 28 -0.16 6.99 -5.81
CA GLY A 28 0.30 5.87 -4.98
C GLY A 28 1.71 6.10 -4.43
N ALA A 29 2.64 5.22 -4.78
CA ALA A 29 4.04 5.36 -4.38
C ALA A 29 4.84 6.37 -5.23
N GLY A 30 4.33 6.76 -6.41
CA GLY A 30 4.98 7.69 -7.32
C GLY A 30 5.27 7.09 -8.70
N PHE A 31 6.09 7.79 -9.48
CA PHE A 31 6.49 7.39 -10.83
C PHE A 31 7.53 6.25 -10.79
N ILE A 32 7.40 5.29 -11.70
CA ILE A 32 8.24 4.09 -11.72
C ILE A 32 9.73 4.42 -11.98
N ASN A 33 10.62 3.77 -11.24
CA ASN A 33 12.06 3.75 -11.51
C ASN A 33 12.52 2.31 -11.79
N PRO A 34 12.58 1.87 -13.07
CA PRO A 34 12.94 0.49 -13.43
C PRO A 34 14.37 0.11 -13.01
N ASN A 35 15.32 1.04 -13.10
CA ASN A 35 16.72 0.76 -12.79
C ASN A 35 16.90 0.48 -11.29
N MET A 36 16.30 1.30 -10.43
CA MET A 36 16.33 1.04 -8.98
C MET A 36 15.47 -0.17 -8.60
N ALA A 37 14.40 -0.44 -9.35
CA ALA A 37 13.56 -1.62 -9.17
C ALA A 37 14.25 -2.95 -9.53
N ALA A 38 15.29 -2.93 -10.36
CA ALA A 38 15.98 -4.15 -10.78
C ALA A 38 16.83 -4.78 -9.67
N ASP A 39 17.43 -3.94 -8.82
CA ASP A 39 18.23 -4.35 -7.66
C ASP A 39 17.81 -3.54 -6.43
N LEU A 40 16.82 -4.07 -5.73
CA LEU A 40 16.21 -3.44 -4.58
C LEU A 40 16.63 -4.20 -3.31
N GLY A 41 16.94 -3.48 -2.23
CA GLY A 41 17.43 -4.12 -1.01
C GLY A 41 16.38 -4.88 -0.19
N LEU A 42 15.14 -4.39 -0.15
CA LEU A 42 14.07 -4.96 0.68
C LEU A 42 12.75 -5.04 -0.09
N ILE A 43 12.05 -6.17 0.06
CA ILE A 43 10.67 -6.37 -0.41
C ILE A 43 9.69 -6.52 0.75
N TYR A 44 8.45 -6.13 0.49
CA TYR A 44 7.30 -6.48 1.33
C TYR A 44 6.60 -7.66 0.67
N ASP A 45 6.99 -8.87 1.05
CA ASP A 45 6.42 -10.11 0.51
C ASP A 45 5.13 -10.51 1.22
N ILE A 46 4.19 -11.13 0.50
CA ILE A 46 2.89 -11.53 1.02
C ILE A 46 2.34 -12.73 0.24
N ALA A 47 1.82 -13.73 0.96
CA ALA A 47 1.22 -14.91 0.33
C ALA A 47 -0.26 -14.67 0.00
N ALA A 48 -0.77 -15.38 -1.01
CA ALA A 48 -2.20 -15.35 -1.38
C ALA A 48 -3.14 -15.68 -0.20
N SER A 49 -2.71 -16.57 0.71
CA SER A 49 -3.48 -16.92 1.91
C SER A 49 -3.70 -15.74 2.87
N ASN A 50 -2.78 -14.76 2.90
CA ASN A 50 -2.97 -13.54 3.69
C ASN A 50 -4.10 -12.68 3.14
N TYR A 51 -4.20 -12.55 1.81
CA TYR A 51 -5.30 -11.83 1.16
C TYR A 51 -6.63 -12.54 1.37
N LEU A 52 -6.67 -13.87 1.20
CA LEU A 52 -7.89 -14.65 1.45
C LEU A 52 -8.37 -14.46 2.90
N LYS A 53 -7.46 -14.48 3.86
CA LYS A 53 -7.78 -14.23 5.27
C LYS A 53 -8.33 -12.81 5.50
N PHE A 54 -7.73 -11.79 4.86
CA PHE A 54 -8.24 -10.42 4.91
C PHE A 54 -9.65 -10.33 4.33
N PHE A 55 -9.88 -10.87 3.14
CA PHE A 55 -11.18 -10.82 2.45
C PHE A 55 -12.28 -11.59 3.17
N ASN A 56 -11.96 -12.77 3.69
CA ASN A 56 -12.94 -13.62 4.36
C ASN A 56 -13.33 -13.04 5.72
N CYS A 57 -12.37 -12.51 6.48
CA CYS A 57 -12.61 -12.04 7.83
C CYS A 57 -13.04 -10.58 7.96
N ILE A 58 -12.58 -9.69 7.07
CA ILE A 58 -13.00 -8.28 7.06
C ILE A 58 -14.07 -8.04 6.00
N GLY A 59 -13.91 -8.62 4.82
CA GLY A 59 -14.85 -8.44 3.70
C GLY A 59 -16.11 -9.31 3.80
N GLY A 60 -16.18 -10.24 4.74
CA GLY A 60 -17.36 -11.10 4.97
C GLY A 60 -17.65 -12.06 3.81
N LEU A 61 -16.66 -12.35 2.97
CA LEU A 61 -16.84 -13.08 1.71
C LEU A 61 -16.95 -14.60 1.89
N ALA A 62 -16.61 -15.17 3.05
CA ALA A 62 -16.68 -16.61 3.29
C ALA A 62 -17.34 -16.98 4.61
N THR A 63 -18.23 -17.97 4.54
CA THR A 63 -18.88 -18.64 5.67
C THR A 63 -18.08 -19.90 6.04
N GLY A 64 -16.96 -19.76 6.76
CA GLY A 64 -16.20 -20.95 7.20
C GLY A 64 -14.80 -20.71 7.75
N ASP A 65 -14.24 -19.50 7.64
CA ASP A 65 -12.89 -19.22 8.14
C ASP A 65 -12.87 -18.89 9.64
N ASN A 66 -11.88 -19.44 10.35
CA ASN A 66 -11.60 -19.14 11.76
C ASN A 66 -10.94 -17.77 11.91
N CYS A 67 -11.75 -16.71 11.80
CA CYS A 67 -11.35 -15.32 12.00
C CYS A 67 -11.03 -14.97 13.46
N THR A 68 -11.24 -15.91 14.37
CA THR A 68 -11.06 -15.77 15.83
C THR A 68 -9.63 -15.96 16.31
N THR A 69 -8.69 -16.41 15.46
CA THR A 69 -7.30 -16.73 15.86
C THR A 69 -6.27 -15.64 15.52
N ALA A 70 -6.69 -14.47 15.04
CA ALA A 70 -5.75 -13.43 14.64
C ALA A 70 -5.16 -12.69 15.86
N LYS A 71 -3.86 -12.88 16.12
CA LYS A 71 -3.10 -12.14 17.16
C LYS A 71 -2.80 -10.68 16.78
N ARG A 72 -3.04 -10.30 15.52
CA ARG A 72 -2.84 -8.95 14.95
C ARG A 72 -4.08 -8.56 14.17
N SER A 73 -4.23 -7.28 13.84
CA SER A 73 -5.35 -6.83 13.02
C SER A 73 -5.33 -7.60 11.70
N LEU A 74 -6.50 -8.08 11.27
CA LEU A 74 -6.65 -8.75 9.98
C LEU A 74 -6.38 -7.80 8.81
N ALA A 75 -6.41 -6.49 9.05
CA ALA A 75 -6.06 -5.43 8.10
C ALA A 75 -4.55 -5.16 7.98
N ASP A 76 -3.72 -5.77 8.83
CA ASP A 76 -2.26 -5.60 8.82
C ASP A 76 -1.63 -6.48 7.73
N LEU A 77 -1.92 -6.18 6.46
CA LEU A 77 -1.26 -6.81 5.33
C LEU A 77 0.15 -6.23 5.17
N ASN A 78 1.11 -7.08 4.79
CA ASN A 78 2.50 -6.68 4.53
C ASN A 78 2.60 -5.96 3.17
N LEU A 79 2.03 -4.75 3.09
CA LEU A 79 2.03 -3.92 1.88
C LEU A 79 3.08 -2.80 1.99
N PRO A 80 3.69 -2.38 0.88
CA PRO A 80 4.66 -1.28 0.83
C PRO A 80 4.00 0.11 0.89
N SER A 81 2.91 0.25 1.65
CA SER A 81 2.15 1.50 1.83
C SER A 81 1.35 1.45 3.12
N ILE A 82 1.11 2.61 3.73
CA ILE A 82 0.31 2.75 4.96
C ILE A 82 -0.92 3.61 4.64
N ALA A 83 -2.10 3.15 5.04
CA ALA A 83 -3.34 3.91 4.95
C ALA A 83 -4.03 3.94 6.32
N ILE A 84 -4.47 5.12 6.74
CA ILE A 84 -5.23 5.31 7.98
C ILE A 84 -6.62 5.84 7.59
N PRO A 85 -7.66 4.99 7.61
CA PRO A 85 -9.00 5.42 7.27
C PRO A 85 -9.58 6.30 8.39
N ASN A 86 -10.42 7.27 8.02
CA ASN A 86 -11.19 8.11 8.95
C ASN A 86 -10.32 8.82 10.01
N LEU A 87 -9.15 9.34 9.61
CA LEU A 87 -8.30 10.13 10.49
C LEU A 87 -9.04 11.40 10.94
N LYS A 88 -9.32 11.51 12.24
CA LYS A 88 -9.92 12.72 12.83
C LYS A 88 -8.81 13.61 13.38
N THR A 89 -8.86 14.89 13.03
CA THR A 89 -8.14 15.95 13.73
C THR A 89 -9.05 16.50 14.83
N PHE A 90 -8.47 16.73 16.03
CA PHE A 90 -9.17 17.23 17.21
C PHE A 90 -9.88 18.56 16.97
#